data_AF-A0AA39UM19-F1
#
_entry.id   AF-A0AA39UM19-F1
#
_cell.length_a   1.000
_cell.length_b   1.000
_cell.length_c   1.000
_cell.angle_alpha   90.00
_cell.angle_beta   90.00
_cell.angle_gamma   90.00
#
_symmetry.space_group_name_H-M   'P 1'
#
loop_
_entity.id
_entity.type
_entity.pdbx_description
1 polymer ?
#
loop_
_entity_poly.entity_id
_entity_poly.type
_entity_poly.pdbx_seq_one_letter_code
_entity_poly.pdbx_strand_id
1 'polypeptide(L)'
;MAPWVRSNGFYWETSTFLVENVLFRVPRYRFIENSETFRTMFSLPQAETSTAEGDSDDKPIQLQGVSRVDFERLLEFMYRRNAASPLKASLEEWISILKLSTM
;
A
#
# COMPACT_ATOMS: atom_id res chain seq x y z
N MET A 1 8.85 -32.29 -3.40
CA MET A 1 8.42 -30.88 -3.47
C MET A 1 7.00 -30.82 -2.93
N ALA A 2 6.72 -29.95 -1.96
CA ALA A 2 5.48 -30.00 -1.21
C ALA A 2 4.29 -29.42 -2.01
N PRO A 3 3.07 -30.02 -1.94
CA PRO A 3 1.94 -29.73 -2.82
C PRO A 3 1.00 -28.68 -2.21
N TRP A 4 1.49 -27.46 -1.99
CA TRP A 4 0.66 -26.41 -1.40
C TRP A 4 -0.07 -25.64 -2.50
N VAL A 5 -1.39 -25.51 -2.36
CA VAL A 5 -2.23 -24.69 -3.22
C VAL A 5 -2.48 -23.36 -2.54
N ARG A 6 -2.26 -22.26 -3.27
CA ARG A 6 -2.56 -20.90 -2.77
C ARG A 6 -4.07 -20.71 -2.68
N SER A 7 -4.54 -20.15 -1.56
CA SER A 7 -5.96 -19.84 -1.39
C SER A 7 -6.36 -18.66 -2.27
N ASN A 8 -7.34 -18.85 -3.16
CA ASN A 8 -7.81 -17.82 -4.09
C ASN A 8 -8.34 -16.56 -3.37
N GLY A 9 -8.90 -16.70 -2.16
CA GLY A 9 -9.50 -15.60 -1.41
C GLY A 9 -8.62 -15.01 -0.30
N PHE A 10 -7.47 -15.63 -0.01
CA PHE A 10 -6.65 -15.27 1.16
C PHE A 10 -5.14 -15.23 0.87
N TYR A 11 -4.71 -15.53 -0.35
CA TYR A 11 -3.32 -15.38 -0.79
C TYR A 11 -3.13 -14.05 -1.51
N TRP A 12 -3.00 -12.98 -0.73
CA TRP A 12 -2.93 -11.61 -1.23
C TRP A 12 -1.55 -11.29 -1.81
N GLU A 13 -1.55 -10.56 -2.93
CA GLU A 13 -0.35 -9.86 -3.38
C GLU A 13 -0.08 -8.65 -2.48
N THR A 14 1.18 -8.47 -2.10
CA THR A 14 1.63 -7.38 -1.23
C THR A 14 2.66 -6.51 -1.93
N SER A 15 2.74 -5.24 -1.54
CA SER A 15 3.86 -4.36 -1.89
C SER A 15 4.54 -3.85 -0.62
N THR A 16 5.86 -3.70 -0.71
CA THR A 16 6.67 -3.03 0.30
C THR A 16 6.94 -1.57 -0.11
N PHE A 17 6.60 -0.65 0.77
CA PHE A 17 6.86 0.79 0.63
C PHE A 17 7.89 1.23 1.66
N LEU A 18 8.78 2.15 1.28
CA LEU A 18 9.69 2.85 2.18
C LEU A 18 9.23 4.30 2.28
N VAL A 19 8.84 4.70 3.48
CA VAL A 19 8.46 6.09 3.81
C VAL A 19 9.38 6.57 4.91
N GLU A 20 10.10 7.66 4.64
CA GLU A 20 11.22 8.11 5.47
C GLU A 20 12.23 6.96 5.70
N ASN A 21 12.28 6.39 6.89
CA ASN A 21 13.15 5.27 7.27
C ASN A 21 12.38 4.02 7.73
N VAL A 22 11.10 3.90 7.36
CA VAL A 22 10.21 2.82 7.80
C VAL A 22 9.63 2.05 6.61
N LEU A 23 9.69 0.72 6.69
CA LEU A 23 9.11 -0.20 5.71
C LEU A 23 7.67 -0.57 6.06
N PHE A 24 6.79 -0.51 5.07
CA PHE A 24 5.38 -0.88 5.17
C PHE A 24 5.06 -1.95 4.14
N ARG A 25 4.63 -3.13 4.59
CA ARG A 25 4.18 -4.21 3.70
C ARG A 25 2.68 -4.36 3.77
N VAL A 26 2.00 -4.09 2.65
CA VAL A 26 0.54 -3.97 2.60
C VAL A 26 -0.07 -4.66 1.37
N PRO A 27 -1.32 -5.17 1.44
CA PRO A 27 -1.97 -5.81 0.30
C PRO A 27 -2.26 -4.86 -0.86
N ARG A 28 -1.93 -5.21 -2.10
CA ARG A 28 -2.07 -4.30 -3.26
C ARG A 28 -3.51 -3.92 -3.61
N TYR A 29 -4.49 -4.77 -3.31
CA TYR A 29 -5.84 -4.66 -3.84
C TYR A 29 -6.50 -3.29 -3.55
N ARG A 30 -6.37 -2.75 -2.33
CA ARG A 30 -6.92 -1.43 -1.98
C ARG A 30 -6.28 -0.28 -2.76
N PHE A 31 -4.99 -0.36 -3.08
CA PHE A 31 -4.32 0.65 -3.89
C PHE A 31 -4.79 0.59 -5.34
N ILE A 32 -4.88 -0.62 -5.91
CA ILE A 32 -5.34 -0.84 -7.30
C ILE A 32 -6.80 -0.41 -7.48
N GLU A 33 -7.66 -0.69 -6.51
CA GLU A 33 -9.08 -0.31 -6.55
C GLU A 33 -9.26 1.21 -6.54
N ASN A 34 -8.50 1.92 -5.70
CA ASN A 34 -8.77 3.33 -5.39
C ASN A 34 -7.81 4.33 -6.06
N SER A 35 -6.74 3.87 -6.72
CA SER A 35 -5.77 4.75 -7.39
C SER A 35 -5.42 4.24 -8.78
N GLU A 36 -5.69 5.08 -9.79
CA GLU A 36 -5.30 4.83 -11.18
C GLU A 36 -3.78 4.80 -11.35
N THR A 37 -3.06 5.64 -10.59
CA THR A 37 -1.59 5.66 -10.55
C THR A 37 -1.04 4.31 -10.13
N PHE A 38 -1.51 3.75 -9.02
CA PHE A 38 -1.05 2.45 -8.55
C PHE A 38 -1.50 1.31 -9.47
N ARG A 39 -2.71 1.38 -10.01
CA ARG A 39 -3.19 0.40 -11.00
C ARG A 39 -2.29 0.37 -12.24
N THR A 40 -1.86 1.53 -12.72
CA THR A 40 -0.95 1.65 -13.86
C THR A 40 0.45 1.17 -13.47
N MET A 41 0.98 1.61 -12.32
CA MET A 41 2.29 1.19 -11.84
C MET A 41 2.42 -0.33 -11.72
N PHE A 42 1.39 -1.00 -11.19
CA PHE A 42 1.38 -2.45 -11.03
C PHE A 42 1.05 -3.24 -12.31
N SER A 43 0.52 -2.60 -13.35
CA SER A 43 0.22 -3.27 -14.63
C SER A 43 1.37 -3.19 -15.65
N LEU A 44 2.33 -2.29 -15.42
CA LEU A 44 3.49 -2.14 -16.29
C LEU A 44 4.37 -3.42 -16.24
N PRO A 45 4.78 -3.95 -17.40
CA PRO A 45 5.66 -5.11 -17.46
C PRO A 45 6.99 -4.76 -16.81
N GLN A 46 7.40 -5.56 -15.84
CA GLN A 46 8.69 -5.41 -15.19
C GLN A 46 9.73 -6.21 -15.94
N ALA A 47 10.94 -5.67 -16.04
CA ALA A 47 12.04 -6.34 -16.71
C ALA A 47 12.31 -7.70 -16.05
N GLU A 48 12.24 -8.78 -16.83
CA GLU A 48 12.22 -10.18 -16.36
C GLU A 48 13.44 -10.59 -15.51
N THR A 49 14.51 -9.80 -15.54
CA THR A 49 15.79 -10.09 -14.88
C THR A 49 15.96 -9.37 -13.54
N SER A 50 15.00 -8.55 -13.12
CA SER A 50 15.11 -7.76 -11.89
C SER A 50 13.85 -7.91 -11.05
N THR A 51 14.01 -8.27 -9.78
CA THR A 51 12.94 -8.15 -8.77
C THR A 51 12.27 -6.79 -8.88
N ALA A 52 10.93 -6.82 -8.91
CA ALA A 52 10.08 -5.64 -8.95
C ALA A 52 10.48 -4.62 -7.89
N GLU A 53 10.29 -3.34 -8.19
CA GLU A 53 10.14 -2.37 -7.11
C GLU A 53 8.88 -2.72 -6.28
N GLY A 54 9.07 -2.85 -4.97
CA GLY A 54 8.04 -3.20 -4.00
C GLY A 54 7.84 -4.70 -3.75
N ASP A 55 8.60 -5.61 -4.37
CA ASP A 55 8.44 -7.06 -4.14
C ASP A 55 9.16 -7.57 -2.89
N SER A 56 10.16 -6.82 -2.41
CA SER A 56 10.99 -7.21 -1.28
C SER A 56 11.45 -6.01 -0.47
N ASP A 57 11.92 -6.27 0.74
CA ASP A 57 12.46 -5.25 1.65
C ASP A 57 13.77 -4.63 1.11
N ASP A 58 14.50 -5.35 0.24
CA ASP A 58 15.72 -4.88 -0.42
C ASP A 58 15.44 -3.92 -1.60
N LYS A 59 14.22 -3.94 -2.13
CA LYS A 59 13.74 -3.06 -3.21
C LYS A 59 12.34 -2.54 -2.90
N PRO A 60 12.18 -1.66 -1.91
CA PRO A 60 10.88 -1.07 -1.60
C PRO A 60 10.53 0.03 -2.61
N ILE A 61 9.23 0.33 -2.76
CA ILE A 61 8.77 1.54 -3.45
C ILE A 61 9.05 2.73 -2.54
N GLN A 62 9.95 3.63 -2.95
CA GLN A 62 10.32 4.78 -2.13
C GLN A 62 9.36 5.95 -2.33
N LEU A 63 8.67 6.37 -1.26
CA LEU A 63 7.78 7.53 -1.28
C LEU A 63 8.50 8.75 -0.71
N GLN A 64 9.13 9.53 -1.60
CA GLN A 64 9.82 10.76 -1.22
C GLN A 64 8.83 11.90 -0.92
N GLY A 65 9.09 12.67 0.13
CA GLY A 65 8.24 13.81 0.54
C GLY A 65 6.94 13.43 1.25
N VAL A 66 6.72 12.13 1.49
CA VAL A 66 5.60 11.63 2.29
C VAL A 66 6.05 11.45 3.74
N SER A 67 5.27 12.00 4.68
CA SER A 67 5.48 11.77 6.10
C SER A 67 5.04 10.38 6.48
N ARG A 68 5.83 9.71 7.34
CA ARG A 68 5.45 8.41 7.91
C ARG A 68 4.08 8.45 8.56
N VAL A 69 3.80 9.48 9.35
CA VAL A 69 2.53 9.64 10.09
C VAL A 69 1.35 9.82 9.12
N ASP A 70 1.55 10.60 8.05
CA ASP A 70 0.52 10.78 7.03
C ASP A 70 0.19 9.43 6.37
N PHE A 71 1.22 8.65 6.06
CA PHE A 71 1.06 7.33 5.42
C PHE A 71 0.40 6.31 6.34
N GLU A 72 0.77 6.26 7.63
CA GLU A 72 0.11 5.41 8.63
C GLU A 72 -1.39 5.73 8.71
N ARG A 73 -1.77 7.01 8.76
CA ARG A 73 -3.18 7.45 8.80
C ARG A 73 -3.94 7.05 7.53
N LEU A 74 -3.31 7.15 6.36
CA LEU A 74 -3.90 6.68 5.10
C LEU A 74 -4.14 5.17 5.13
N LEU A 75 -3.15 4.38 5.55
CA LEU A 75 -3.28 2.93 5.67
C LEU A 75 -4.37 2.53 6.67
N GLU A 76 -4.41 3.19 7.82
CA GLU A 76 -5.45 2.97 8.81
C GLU A 76 -6.82 3.22 8.21
N PHE A 77 -7.00 4.29 7.42
CA PHE A 77 -8.24 4.57 6.71
C PHE A 77 -8.58 3.52 5.64
N MET A 78 -7.61 3.08 4.85
CA MET A 78 -7.81 2.12 3.76
C MET A 78 -8.13 0.70 4.24
N TYR A 79 -7.51 0.26 5.34
CA TYR A 79 -7.63 -1.11 5.86
C TYR A 79 -8.46 -1.20 7.14
N ARG A 80 -9.37 -0.25 7.38
CA ARG A 80 -10.26 -0.28 8.55
C ARG A 80 -11.01 -1.60 8.62
N ARG A 81 -10.77 -2.33 9.71
CA ARG A 81 -11.46 -3.59 10.01
C ARG A 81 -12.96 -3.43 10.19
N ASN A 82 -13.45 -2.22 10.50
CA ASN A 82 -14.86 -1.98 10.76
C ASN A 82 -15.34 -0.67 10.12
N ALA A 83 -15.76 -0.76 8.86
CA ALA A 83 -16.27 0.38 8.08
C ALA A 83 -17.56 0.98 8.68
N ALA A 84 -18.30 0.21 9.48
CA ALA A 84 -19.55 0.65 10.12
C ALA A 84 -19.34 1.58 11.32
N SER A 85 -18.13 1.65 11.88
CA SER A 85 -17.82 2.61 12.95
C SER A 85 -17.53 3.99 12.36
N PRO A 86 -18.09 5.09 12.90
CA PRO A 86 -17.70 6.42 12.50
C PRO A 86 -16.18 6.61 12.62
N LEU A 87 -15.56 7.20 11.60
CA LEU A 87 -14.17 7.65 11.70
C LEU A 87 -14.09 8.71 12.77
N LYS A 88 -13.58 8.34 13.95
CA LYS A 88 -13.12 9.30 14.95
C LYS A 88 -11.73 9.76 14.56
N ALA A 89 -11.65 10.53 13.49
CA ALA A 89 -10.44 11.21 13.06
C ALA A 89 -10.58 12.71 13.35
N SER A 90 -9.54 13.28 13.93
CA SER A 90 -9.32 14.71 14.12
C SER A 90 -9.17 15.43 12.78
N LEU A 91 -9.28 16.76 12.80
CA LEU A 91 -9.09 17.57 11.59
C LEU A 91 -7.70 17.36 10.96
N GLU A 92 -6.66 17.26 11.80
CA GLU A 92 -5.29 17.01 11.33
C GLU A 92 -5.14 15.66 10.64
N GLU A 93 -5.79 14.62 11.17
CA GLU A 93 -5.79 13.29 10.56
C GLU A 93 -6.50 13.29 9.20
N TRP A 94 -7.61 14.01 9.09
CA TRP A 94 -8.30 14.18 7.80
C TRP A 94 -7.46 14.95 6.79
N ILE A 95 -6.75 16.00 7.23
CA ILE A 95 -5.83 16.73 6.36
C ILE A 95 -4.72 15.81 5.85
N SER A 96 -4.11 14.99 6.72
CA SER A 96 -3.10 13.99 6.32
C SER A 96 -3.63 13.02 5.27
N ILE A 97 -4.81 12.44 5.51
CA ILE A 97 -5.43 11.47 4.58
C ILE A 97 -5.71 12.12 3.23
N LEU A 98 -6.33 13.30 3.23
CA LEU A 98 -6.68 14.02 1.99
C LEU A 98 -5.44 14.42 1.20
N LYS A 99 -4.40 14.93 1.88
CA LYS A 99 -3.13 15.31 1.25
C LYS A 99 -2.54 14.17 0.43
N LEU A 100 -2.50 12.95 0.98
CA LEU A 100 -1.96 11.79 0.26
C LEU A 100 -2.94 11.21 -0.77
N SER A 101 -4.24 11.42 -0.59
CA SER A 101 -5.26 10.92 -1.53
C SER A 101 -5.30 11.72 -2.84
N THR A 102 -4.73 12.92 -2.85
CA THR A 102 -4.69 13.82 -4.01
C THR A 102 -3.30 13.92 -4.68
N MET A 103 -2.32 13.13 -4.22
CA MET A 103 -1.01 13.01 -4.89
C MET A 103 -1.11 12.13 -6.12
#